data_AF-A0A9K3LHQ7-F1
#
_entry.id   AF-A0A9K3LHQ7-F1
#
_cell.length_a   1.000
_cell.length_b   1.000
_cell.length_c   1.000
_cell.angle_alpha   90.00
_cell.angle_beta   90.00
_cell.angle_gamma   90.00
#
_symmetry.space_group_name_H-M   'P 1'
#
loop_
_entity.id
_entity.type
_entity.pdbx_description
1 polymer ?
#
loop_
_entity_poly.entity_id
_entity_poly.type
_entity_poly.pdbx_seq_one_letter_code
_entity_poly.pdbx_strand_id
1 'polypeptide(L)'
;MTDNIKFHGPLMKELQRCAAFRAYEHIMSSGTTVGGSDLEEAHLNLYFSDVDEDHVGFAEQLVKGTGMFNALYNEINGELVMKELYHCLPGKKNYSNASNTQGAINMAVMSSKNLSNRVKLKKRVIVTMAKETLKFGKKALAIVKRSDYYRTYMATSSFPSGKNYEDYCHFVREEMFKAREDLAKLDKLNPEEAERVINREAEAETEGEGAYDVDDSAEAHINEEEEKMPNNFTFKGYIAFVLWGPIPPPEYAGNDDFMATAYAAKYRKTLKADGRAAARVSEEREAAKERSQDPMKSQRLGVLAYLTYNYMSRGMSPVLLGQLSSLFLNAMSKCSTSLDLNCCMDIFRTTISPFECDTLSTMLGTTSWFCSFIMSPPIPIPDVS
;
A
#
# COMPACT_ATOMS: atom_id res chain seq x y z
N MET A 1 -25.95 38.61 0.22
CA MET A 1 -26.07 37.98 1.55
C MET A 1 -25.67 36.52 1.38
N THR A 2 -24.55 36.08 1.95
CA THR A 2 -24.17 34.66 1.92
C THR A 2 -24.86 33.95 3.07
N ASP A 3 -25.90 33.19 2.78
CA ASP A 3 -26.60 32.38 3.78
C ASP A 3 -25.62 31.40 4.41
N ASN A 4 -25.36 31.55 5.71
CA ASN A 4 -24.53 30.62 6.47
C ASN A 4 -25.17 29.22 6.45
N ILE A 5 -24.33 28.18 6.34
CA ILE A 5 -24.78 26.80 6.46
C ILE A 5 -25.13 26.56 7.93
N LYS A 6 -26.40 26.27 8.21
CA LYS A 6 -26.88 25.91 9.54
C LYS A 6 -26.65 24.41 9.76
N PHE A 7 -25.46 24.01 10.16
CA PHE A 7 -25.12 22.60 10.44
C PHE A 7 -24.10 22.51 11.58
N HIS A 8 -23.98 21.35 12.24
CA HIS A 8 -23.00 21.18 13.31
C HIS A 8 -21.57 21.09 12.74
N GLY A 9 -20.76 22.11 12.99
CA GLY A 9 -19.42 22.26 12.39
C GLY A 9 -18.47 21.08 12.61
N PRO A 10 -18.31 20.57 13.84
CA PRO A 10 -17.52 19.36 14.10
C PRO A 10 -17.99 18.15 13.28
N LEU A 11 -19.30 17.90 13.24
CA LEU A 11 -19.88 16.80 12.46
C LEU A 11 -19.67 16.98 10.96
N MET A 12 -19.83 18.20 10.41
CA MET A 12 -19.51 18.47 9.00
C MET A 12 -18.09 18.05 8.68
N LYS A 13 -17.12 18.42 9.53
CA LYS A 13 -15.71 18.05 9.31
C LYS A 13 -15.47 16.56 9.41
N GLU A 14 -16.20 15.88 10.27
CA GLU A 14 -16.07 14.44 10.44
C GLU A 14 -16.68 13.67 9.27
N LEU A 15 -17.85 14.09 8.75
CA LEU A 15 -18.42 13.54 7.52
C LEU A 15 -17.50 13.76 6.31
N GLN A 16 -16.95 14.97 6.17
CA GLN A 16 -15.97 15.27 5.11
C GLN A 16 -14.73 14.38 5.20
N ARG A 17 -14.22 14.12 6.42
CA ARG A 17 -13.10 13.20 6.68
C ARG A 17 -13.45 11.76 6.31
N CYS A 18 -14.64 11.31 6.66
CA CYS A 18 -15.11 9.96 6.36
C CYS A 18 -15.11 9.68 4.85
N ALA A 19 -15.73 10.57 4.05
CA ALA A 19 -15.71 10.44 2.59
C ALA A 19 -14.30 10.56 2.00
N ALA A 20 -13.47 11.48 2.53
CA ALA A 20 -12.10 11.66 2.07
C ALA A 20 -11.23 10.42 2.36
N PHE A 21 -11.42 9.79 3.52
CA PHE A 21 -10.72 8.57 3.88
C PHE A 21 -11.11 7.41 2.96
N ARG A 22 -12.39 7.29 2.58
CA ARG A 22 -12.81 6.24 1.63
C ARG A 22 -12.17 6.41 0.25
N ALA A 23 -12.07 7.65 -0.25
CA ALA A 23 -11.32 7.95 -1.47
C ALA A 23 -9.84 7.53 -1.37
N TYR A 24 -9.22 7.80 -0.21
CA TYR A 24 -7.84 7.38 0.06
C TYR A 24 -7.69 5.85 0.10
N GLU A 25 -8.58 5.16 0.82
CA GLU A 25 -8.60 3.70 0.90
C GLU A 25 -8.70 3.07 -0.49
N HIS A 26 -9.63 3.55 -1.33
CA HIS A 26 -9.82 3.04 -2.69
C HIS A 26 -8.54 3.16 -3.54
N ILE A 27 -7.83 4.29 -3.44
CA ILE A 27 -6.56 4.46 -4.16
C ILE A 27 -5.51 3.51 -3.61
N MET A 28 -5.39 3.39 -2.28
CA MET A 28 -4.40 2.51 -1.66
C MET A 28 -4.66 1.02 -1.95
N SER A 29 -5.93 0.61 -2.01
CA SER A 29 -6.32 -0.77 -2.31
C SER A 29 -6.17 -1.12 -3.79
N SER A 30 -6.15 -0.14 -4.69
CA SER A 30 -5.94 -0.36 -6.13
C SER A 30 -4.54 -0.89 -6.49
N GLY A 31 -3.58 -0.83 -5.55
CA GLY A 31 -2.18 -1.20 -5.78
C GLY A 31 -1.40 -0.21 -6.65
N THR A 32 -2.01 0.90 -7.08
CA THR A 32 -1.35 1.92 -7.88
C THR A 32 -0.56 2.89 -7.00
N THR A 33 0.71 3.12 -7.34
CA THR A 33 1.54 4.12 -6.66
C THR A 33 1.31 5.49 -7.30
N VAL A 34 0.35 6.24 -6.77
CA VAL A 34 0.07 7.62 -7.20
C VAL A 34 0.67 8.60 -6.19
N GLY A 35 1.52 9.51 -6.66
CA GLY A 35 2.22 10.50 -5.82
C GLY A 35 1.89 11.94 -6.21
N GLY A 36 2.31 12.90 -5.38
CA GLY A 36 2.30 14.32 -5.75
C GLY A 36 0.92 14.87 -6.15
N SER A 37 0.88 15.63 -7.24
CA SER A 37 -0.32 16.24 -7.81
C SER A 37 -1.37 15.23 -8.24
N ASP A 38 -0.93 14.08 -8.74
CA ASP A 38 -1.77 13.07 -9.36
C ASP A 38 -2.58 12.36 -8.27
N LEU A 39 -1.98 12.18 -7.09
CA LEU A 39 -2.69 11.66 -5.92
C LEU A 39 -3.81 12.61 -5.48
N GLU A 40 -3.53 13.92 -5.49
CA GLU A 40 -4.52 14.93 -5.11
C GLU A 40 -5.68 14.98 -6.10
N GLU A 41 -5.39 14.82 -7.39
CA GLU A 41 -6.39 14.79 -8.45
C GLU A 41 -7.25 13.52 -8.38
N ALA A 42 -6.63 12.34 -8.30
CA ALA A 42 -7.35 11.07 -8.09
C ALA A 42 -8.25 11.11 -6.85
N HIS A 43 -7.80 11.73 -5.75
CA HIS A 43 -8.62 11.93 -4.56
C HIS A 43 -9.83 12.83 -4.79
N LEU A 44 -9.62 13.98 -5.44
CA LEU A 44 -10.71 14.93 -5.73
C LEU A 44 -11.78 14.25 -6.59
N ASN A 45 -11.31 13.53 -7.59
CA ASN A 45 -12.09 12.79 -8.55
C ASN A 45 -12.96 11.71 -7.89
N LEU A 46 -12.40 10.88 -7.01
CA LEU A 46 -13.19 9.89 -6.24
C LEU A 46 -14.11 10.55 -5.21
N TYR A 47 -13.74 11.71 -4.69
CA TYR A 47 -14.55 12.42 -3.69
C TYR A 47 -15.83 13.01 -4.29
N PHE A 48 -15.73 13.70 -5.43
CA PHE A 48 -16.85 14.40 -6.08
C PHE A 48 -17.42 13.73 -7.33
N SER A 49 -16.72 12.76 -7.93
CA SER A 49 -17.04 12.13 -9.22
C SER A 49 -16.81 12.98 -10.47
N ASP A 50 -15.54 13.31 -10.76
CA ASP A 50 -15.16 14.04 -11.99
C ASP A 50 -14.59 13.10 -13.09
N VAL A 51 -14.63 11.77 -12.94
CA VAL A 51 -13.94 10.82 -13.85
C VAL A 51 -14.84 10.24 -14.93
N ASP A 52 -16.08 9.85 -14.60
CA ASP A 52 -16.99 9.15 -15.51
C ASP A 52 -18.45 9.47 -15.17
N GLU A 53 -19.32 9.65 -16.18
CA GLU A 53 -20.75 9.97 -16.01
C GLU A 53 -21.53 8.89 -15.22
N ASP A 54 -21.00 7.66 -15.16
CA ASP A 54 -21.64 6.52 -14.48
C ASP A 54 -21.16 6.30 -13.03
N HIS A 55 -20.13 7.02 -12.58
CA HIS A 55 -19.61 6.87 -11.22
C HIS A 55 -20.21 7.93 -10.29
N VAL A 56 -20.56 7.52 -9.06
CA VAL A 56 -21.03 8.43 -8.01
C VAL A 56 -19.93 8.62 -6.98
N GLY A 57 -19.58 9.87 -6.70
CA GLY A 57 -18.47 10.21 -5.79
C GLY A 57 -18.79 9.85 -4.34
N PHE A 58 -17.77 9.58 -3.53
CA PHE A 58 -17.98 9.17 -2.14
C PHE A 58 -18.70 10.21 -1.28
N ALA A 59 -18.57 11.51 -1.58
CA ALA A 59 -19.34 12.54 -0.91
C ALA A 59 -20.85 12.41 -1.19
N GLU A 60 -21.20 12.08 -2.43
CA GLU A 60 -22.59 11.91 -2.84
C GLU A 60 -23.17 10.59 -2.33
N GLN A 61 -22.40 9.49 -2.36
CA GLN A 61 -22.80 8.23 -1.74
C GLN A 61 -23.08 8.40 -0.23
N LEU A 62 -22.24 9.18 0.47
CA LEU A 62 -22.45 9.50 1.88
C LEU A 62 -23.75 10.27 2.10
N VAL A 63 -24.05 11.29 1.29
CA VAL A 63 -25.32 12.03 1.38
C VAL A 63 -26.51 11.12 1.06
N LYS A 64 -26.41 10.29 0.03
CA LYS A 64 -27.51 9.39 -0.35
C LYS A 64 -27.65 8.17 0.57
N GLY A 65 -26.72 7.94 1.49
CA GLY A 65 -26.70 6.75 2.35
C GLY A 65 -26.58 5.45 1.54
N THR A 66 -25.85 5.47 0.42
CA THR A 66 -25.69 4.31 -0.46
C THR A 66 -24.31 3.66 -0.32
N GLY A 67 -24.17 2.48 -0.91
CA GLY A 67 -22.92 1.73 -0.88
C GLY A 67 -22.49 1.44 0.55
N MET A 68 -21.32 1.94 0.93
CA MET A 68 -20.68 1.65 2.22
C MET A 68 -21.08 2.63 3.32
N PHE A 69 -21.86 3.65 2.97
CA PHE A 69 -22.39 4.64 3.91
C PHE A 69 -23.81 4.31 4.37
N ASN A 70 -24.44 3.25 3.85
CA ASN A 70 -25.73 2.76 4.31
C ASN A 70 -25.75 2.50 5.82
N ALA A 71 -24.65 1.96 6.36
CA ALA A 71 -24.43 1.72 7.78
C ALA A 71 -24.70 2.93 8.67
N LEU A 72 -24.47 4.15 8.15
CA LEU A 72 -24.59 5.39 8.89
C LEU A 72 -26.03 5.78 9.21
N TYR A 73 -27.01 5.25 8.48
CA TYR A 73 -28.37 5.78 8.48
C TYR A 73 -29.39 4.74 8.91
N ASN A 74 -30.43 5.21 9.58
CA ASN A 74 -31.72 4.55 9.68
C ASN A 74 -32.69 5.22 8.71
N GLU A 75 -33.58 4.45 8.10
CA GLU A 75 -34.70 5.00 7.34
C GLU A 75 -35.91 5.18 8.28
N ILE A 76 -36.38 6.41 8.42
CA ILE A 76 -37.52 6.76 9.28
C ILE A 76 -38.51 7.56 8.43
N ASN A 77 -39.69 6.99 8.15
CA ASN A 77 -40.71 7.60 7.30
C ASN A 77 -40.22 8.00 5.90
N GLY A 78 -39.33 7.19 5.31
CA GLY A 78 -38.73 7.48 3.99
C GLY A 78 -37.60 8.52 4.01
N GLU A 79 -37.20 9.00 5.19
CA GLU A 79 -36.07 9.92 5.36
C GLU A 79 -34.87 9.22 5.99
N LEU A 80 -33.67 9.50 5.48
CA LEU A 80 -32.43 8.99 6.04
C LEU A 80 -32.01 9.81 7.25
N VAL A 81 -31.91 9.16 8.41
CA VAL A 81 -31.49 9.77 9.68
C VAL A 81 -30.22 9.11 10.15
N MET A 82 -29.16 9.90 10.34
CA MET A 82 -27.88 9.39 10.81
C MET A 82 -28.02 8.78 12.21
N LYS A 83 -27.51 7.57 12.43
CA LYS A 83 -27.57 6.87 13.72
C LYS A 83 -26.79 7.68 14.78
N GLU A 84 -27.36 7.81 15.97
CA GLU A 84 -26.80 8.64 17.06
C GLU A 84 -25.38 8.21 17.46
N LEU A 85 -25.12 6.90 17.41
CA LEU A 85 -23.82 6.28 17.68
C LEU A 85 -22.66 6.95 16.93
N TYR A 86 -22.88 7.37 15.68
CA TYR A 86 -21.80 7.90 14.84
C TYR A 86 -21.55 9.39 15.02
N HIS A 87 -22.58 10.18 15.35
CA HIS A 87 -22.43 11.62 15.51
C HIS A 87 -22.32 12.07 16.98
N CYS A 88 -22.67 11.21 17.94
CA CYS A 88 -22.50 11.46 19.37
C CYS A 88 -23.20 12.75 19.85
N LEU A 89 -24.39 13.05 19.33
CA LEU A 89 -25.16 14.24 19.74
C LEU A 89 -26.51 13.79 20.31
N PRO A 90 -26.59 13.56 21.64
CA PRO A 90 -27.79 13.01 22.25
C PRO A 90 -29.06 13.78 21.91
N GLY A 91 -30.09 13.05 21.47
CA GLY A 91 -31.40 13.61 21.14
C GLY A 91 -31.44 14.49 19.88
N LYS A 92 -30.34 14.59 19.12
CA LYS A 92 -30.32 15.31 17.85
C LYS A 92 -30.49 14.35 16.68
N LYS A 93 -31.49 14.60 15.84
CA LYS A 93 -31.67 13.91 14.57
C LYS A 93 -30.96 14.67 13.46
N ASN A 94 -30.01 14.02 12.79
CA ASN A 94 -29.30 14.59 11.64
C ASN A 94 -29.81 13.92 10.36
N TYR A 95 -30.72 14.61 9.69
CA TYR A 95 -31.33 14.13 8.45
C TYR A 95 -30.38 14.31 7.28
N SER A 96 -30.33 13.34 6.39
CA SER A 96 -29.76 13.54 5.07
C SER A 96 -30.85 13.96 4.09
N ASN A 97 -30.64 15.10 3.42
CA ASN A 97 -31.59 15.63 2.47
C ASN A 97 -30.86 16.44 1.40
N ALA A 98 -30.78 15.86 0.19
CA ALA A 98 -30.12 16.49 -0.95
C ALA A 98 -30.79 17.80 -1.39
N SER A 99 -32.09 17.94 -1.17
CA SER A 99 -32.90 19.09 -1.59
C SER A 99 -32.93 20.24 -0.59
N ASN A 100 -32.70 19.97 0.70
CA ASN A 100 -32.74 20.97 1.76
C ASN A 100 -31.35 21.57 2.01
N THR A 101 -31.24 22.89 1.99
CA THR A 101 -29.99 23.64 2.18
C THR A 101 -29.68 24.00 3.64
N GLN A 102 -30.59 23.76 4.59
CA GLN A 102 -30.42 24.12 6.00
C GLN A 102 -30.65 22.93 6.93
N GLY A 103 -29.74 22.70 7.88
CA GLY A 103 -29.90 21.71 8.95
C GLY A 103 -29.62 20.25 8.55
N ALA A 104 -29.47 19.94 7.26
CA ALA A 104 -29.33 18.59 6.76
C ALA A 104 -27.92 18.25 6.28
N ILE A 105 -27.60 16.95 6.25
CA ILE A 105 -26.44 16.40 5.54
C ILE A 105 -26.76 16.49 4.04
N ASN A 106 -25.96 17.27 3.30
CA ASN A 106 -26.16 17.51 1.88
C ASN A 106 -24.83 17.86 1.20
N MET A 107 -24.85 18.03 -0.13
CA MET A 107 -23.62 18.34 -0.89
C MET A 107 -23.03 19.71 -0.57
N ALA A 108 -23.81 20.68 -0.06
CA ALA A 108 -23.26 21.96 0.42
C ALA A 108 -22.42 21.75 1.68
N VAL A 109 -22.87 20.90 2.62
CA VAL A 109 -22.10 20.49 3.80
C VAL A 109 -20.84 19.73 3.38
N MET A 110 -20.94 18.83 2.39
CA MET A 110 -19.80 18.02 1.95
C MET A 110 -18.76 18.82 1.16
N SER A 111 -19.18 19.80 0.37
CA SER A 111 -18.26 20.57 -0.48
C SER A 111 -17.65 21.81 0.18
N SER A 112 -18.22 22.33 1.26
CA SER A 112 -17.82 23.63 1.81
C SER A 112 -16.56 23.58 2.69
N LYS A 113 -15.72 24.62 2.58
CA LYS A 113 -14.55 24.78 3.44
C LYS A 113 -14.93 24.94 4.91
N ASN A 114 -15.96 25.72 5.24
CA ASN A 114 -16.51 25.83 6.58
C ASN A 114 -17.97 26.34 6.51
N LEU A 115 -18.64 26.49 7.66
CA LEU A 115 -20.07 26.87 7.70
C LEU A 115 -20.35 28.28 7.17
N SER A 116 -19.38 29.20 7.27
CA SER A 116 -19.47 30.58 6.79
C SER A 116 -18.87 30.78 5.39
N ASN A 117 -18.20 29.78 4.85
CA ASN A 117 -17.46 29.85 3.59
C ASN A 117 -17.80 28.63 2.71
N ARG A 118 -18.68 28.89 1.73
CA ARG A 118 -19.13 27.93 0.72
C ARG A 118 -18.11 27.68 -0.40
N VAL A 119 -16.88 28.19 -0.29
CA VAL A 119 -15.80 27.84 -1.23
C VAL A 119 -15.58 26.33 -1.17
N LYS A 120 -15.55 25.70 -2.35
CA LYS A 120 -15.32 24.27 -2.51
C LYS A 120 -14.00 23.84 -1.87
N LEU A 121 -13.98 22.64 -1.30
CA LEU A 121 -12.76 22.01 -0.79
C LEU A 121 -11.72 21.90 -1.91
N LYS A 122 -10.48 22.31 -1.60
CA LYS A 122 -9.34 22.13 -2.50
C LYS A 122 -8.85 20.68 -2.43
N LYS A 123 -8.33 20.15 -3.55
CA LYS A 123 -7.76 18.79 -3.64
C LYS A 123 -6.79 18.44 -2.50
N ARG A 124 -5.84 19.33 -2.21
CA ARG A 124 -4.88 19.18 -1.10
C ARG A 124 -5.56 19.05 0.28
N VAL A 125 -6.68 19.74 0.49
CA VAL A 125 -7.42 19.68 1.77
C VAL A 125 -8.08 18.31 1.95
N ILE A 126 -8.64 17.73 0.89
CA ILE A 126 -9.25 16.40 0.90
C ILE A 126 -8.20 15.34 1.27
N VAL A 127 -7.05 15.35 0.60
CA VAL A 127 -5.92 14.45 0.93
C VAL A 127 -5.45 14.64 2.38
N THR A 128 -5.39 15.89 2.85
CA THR A 128 -4.99 16.18 4.25
C THR A 128 -5.98 15.59 5.24
N MET A 129 -7.30 15.73 4.99
CA MET A 129 -8.35 15.14 5.81
C MET A 129 -8.24 13.61 5.87
N ALA A 130 -7.97 12.96 4.74
CA ALA A 130 -7.80 11.51 4.68
C ALA A 130 -6.56 11.04 5.48
N LYS A 131 -5.42 11.72 5.31
CA LYS A 131 -4.19 11.41 6.05
C LYS A 131 -4.31 11.64 7.55
N GLU A 132 -5.02 12.70 7.96
CA GLU A 132 -5.36 12.91 9.38
C GLU A 132 -6.20 11.75 9.91
N THR A 133 -7.25 11.37 9.17
CA THR A 133 -8.13 10.24 9.53
C THR A 133 -7.35 8.94 9.69
N LEU A 134 -6.45 8.64 8.75
CA LEU A 134 -5.57 7.47 8.85
C LEU A 134 -4.67 7.54 10.09
N LYS A 135 -4.06 8.70 10.36
CA LYS A 135 -3.16 8.89 11.52
C LYS A 135 -3.88 8.60 12.83
N PHE A 136 -5.07 9.16 13.03
CA PHE A 136 -5.83 8.98 14.27
C PHE A 136 -6.49 7.60 14.33
N GLY A 137 -6.96 7.05 13.21
CA GLY A 137 -7.46 5.67 13.17
C GLY A 137 -6.37 4.64 13.48
N LYS A 138 -5.10 4.88 13.10
CA LYS A 138 -3.97 4.03 13.54
C LYS A 138 -3.72 4.10 15.05
N LYS A 139 -3.91 5.27 15.67
CA LYS A 139 -3.86 5.40 17.14
C LYS A 139 -5.00 4.61 17.80
N ALA A 140 -6.22 4.77 17.30
CA ALA A 140 -7.38 4.02 17.77
C ALA A 140 -7.19 2.50 17.58
N LEU A 141 -6.58 2.07 16.47
CA LEU A 141 -6.25 0.67 16.25
C LEU A 141 -5.26 0.12 17.29
N ALA A 142 -4.23 0.90 17.65
CA ALA A 142 -3.25 0.48 18.65
C ALA A 142 -3.90 0.25 20.02
N ILE A 143 -4.82 1.14 20.42
CA ILE A 143 -5.64 0.99 21.62
C ILE A 143 -6.53 -0.26 21.52
N VAL A 144 -7.29 -0.38 20.44
CA VAL A 144 -8.25 -1.48 20.25
C VAL A 144 -7.55 -2.84 20.28
N LYS A 145 -6.38 -2.99 19.66
CA LYS A 145 -5.65 -4.26 19.65
C LYS A 145 -5.28 -4.79 21.04
N ARG A 146 -5.18 -3.91 22.04
CA ARG A 146 -4.90 -4.26 23.44
C ARG A 146 -6.16 -4.56 24.25
N SER A 147 -7.34 -4.27 23.70
CA SER A 147 -8.62 -4.40 24.39
C SER A 147 -9.19 -5.82 24.37
N ASP A 148 -10.00 -6.15 25.38
CA ASP A 148 -10.80 -7.38 25.40
C ASP A 148 -11.79 -7.44 24.25
N TYR A 149 -12.34 -6.29 23.81
CA TYR A 149 -13.20 -6.22 22.64
C TYR A 149 -12.54 -6.86 21.41
N TYR A 150 -11.29 -6.49 21.12
CA TYR A 150 -10.58 -7.05 19.97
C TYR A 150 -10.21 -8.51 20.17
N ARG A 151 -9.66 -8.87 21.34
CA ARG A 151 -9.24 -10.25 21.61
C ARG A 151 -10.41 -11.24 21.54
N THR A 152 -11.52 -10.92 22.22
CA THR A 152 -12.72 -11.77 22.19
C THR A 152 -13.32 -11.80 20.80
N TYR A 153 -13.51 -10.65 20.14
CA TYR A 153 -14.13 -10.61 18.82
C TYR A 153 -13.32 -11.37 17.76
N MET A 154 -11.99 -11.28 17.79
CA MET A 154 -11.14 -12.05 16.87
C MET A 154 -11.16 -13.56 17.14
N ALA A 155 -11.41 -13.98 18.39
CA ALA A 155 -11.49 -15.40 18.75
C ALA A 155 -12.86 -16.01 18.48
N THR A 156 -13.95 -15.28 18.73
CA THR A 156 -15.31 -15.82 18.76
C THR A 156 -16.27 -15.16 17.77
N SER A 157 -15.84 -14.11 17.07
CA SER A 157 -16.72 -13.23 16.26
C SER A 157 -17.90 -12.64 17.08
N SER A 158 -17.70 -12.49 18.39
CA SER A 158 -18.70 -11.96 19.32
C SER A 158 -18.08 -10.95 20.28
N PHE A 159 -18.91 -10.05 20.81
CA PHE A 159 -18.48 -9.14 21.87
C PHE A 159 -18.28 -9.87 23.21
N PRO A 160 -17.50 -9.31 24.15
CA PRO A 160 -17.44 -9.78 25.53
C PRO A 160 -18.84 -9.90 26.16
N SER A 161 -18.97 -10.79 27.15
CA SER A 161 -20.26 -11.06 27.79
C SER A 161 -20.93 -9.77 28.31
N GLY A 162 -22.19 -9.57 27.94
CA GLY A 162 -22.96 -8.38 28.33
C GLY A 162 -22.58 -7.10 27.61
N LYS A 163 -21.71 -7.14 26.59
CA LYS A 163 -21.31 -6.00 25.77
C LYS A 163 -21.86 -6.09 24.36
N ASN A 164 -22.04 -4.94 23.72
CA ASN A 164 -22.50 -4.81 22.34
C ASN A 164 -21.58 -3.88 21.53
N TYR A 165 -21.96 -3.63 20.27
CA TYR A 165 -21.18 -2.76 19.38
C TYR A 165 -21.20 -1.28 19.79
N GLU A 166 -22.27 -0.81 20.44
CA GLU A 166 -22.32 0.55 20.99
C GLU A 166 -21.35 0.71 22.15
N ASP A 167 -21.23 -0.30 23.02
CA ASP A 167 -20.24 -0.33 24.11
C ASP A 167 -18.81 -0.30 23.56
N TYR A 168 -18.55 -1.05 22.48
CA TYR A 168 -17.26 -1.00 21.77
C TYR A 168 -16.98 0.42 21.23
N CYS A 169 -17.94 1.02 20.55
CA CYS A 169 -17.81 2.39 20.03
C CYS A 169 -17.57 3.42 21.14
N HIS A 170 -18.24 3.26 22.29
CA HIS A 170 -18.02 4.10 23.47
C HIS A 170 -16.62 3.91 24.04
N PHE A 171 -16.17 2.66 24.21
CA PHE A 171 -14.82 2.31 24.66
C PHE A 171 -13.75 2.98 23.79
N VAL A 172 -13.86 2.88 22.45
CA VAL A 172 -12.87 3.49 21.55
C VAL A 172 -12.80 5.01 21.74
N ARG A 173 -13.93 5.67 21.96
CA ARG A 173 -13.98 7.12 22.20
C ARG A 173 -13.34 7.50 23.53
N GLU A 174 -13.68 6.76 24.58
CA GLU A 174 -13.19 7.00 25.94
C GLU A 174 -11.67 6.85 26.02
N GLU A 175 -11.13 5.75 25.47
CA GLU A 175 -9.68 5.52 25.48
C GLU A 175 -8.94 6.51 24.58
N MET A 176 -9.53 6.92 23.44
CA MET A 176 -8.95 7.98 22.61
C MET A 176 -9.03 9.36 23.28
N PHE A 177 -9.97 9.58 24.20
CA PHE A 177 -10.05 10.79 25.02
C PHE A 177 -8.95 10.77 26.09
N LYS A 178 -8.83 9.68 26.86
CA LYS A 178 -7.76 9.49 27.86
C LYS A 178 -6.38 9.68 27.24
N ALA A 179 -6.09 8.98 26.14
CA ALA A 179 -4.83 9.11 25.43
C ALA A 179 -4.55 10.54 24.91
N ARG A 180 -5.58 11.35 24.68
CA ARG A 180 -5.41 12.77 24.31
C ARG A 180 -5.06 13.61 25.54
N GLU A 181 -5.75 13.38 26.66
CA GLU A 181 -5.50 14.10 27.91
C GLU A 181 -4.11 13.75 28.48
N ASP A 182 -3.71 12.48 28.43
CA ASP A 182 -2.39 12.04 28.90
C ASP A 182 -1.27 12.70 28.09
N LEU A 183 -1.42 12.79 26.77
CA LEU A 183 -0.48 13.54 25.92
C LEU A 183 -0.45 15.04 26.27
N ALA A 184 -1.60 15.64 26.59
CA ALA A 184 -1.68 17.05 26.99
C ALA A 184 -1.07 17.29 28.38
N LYS A 185 -1.07 16.29 29.25
CA LYS A 185 -0.35 16.31 30.54
C LYS A 185 1.16 16.15 30.32
N LEU A 186 1.57 15.24 29.45
CA LEU A 186 2.97 15.04 29.05
C LEU A 186 3.61 16.31 28.46
N ASP A 187 2.88 17.04 27.61
CA ASP A 187 3.34 18.32 27.06
C ASP A 187 3.53 19.41 28.13
N LYS A 188 2.93 19.24 29.32
CA LYS A 188 3.09 20.12 30.48
C LYS A 188 4.17 19.64 31.46
N LEU A 189 4.63 18.40 31.34
CA LEU A 189 5.70 17.84 32.17
C LEU A 189 7.06 18.40 31.77
N ASN A 190 8.03 18.31 32.68
CA ASN A 190 9.41 18.62 32.32
C ASN A 190 9.95 17.57 31.32
N PRO A 191 10.95 17.91 30.49
CA PRO A 191 11.46 17.00 29.45
C PRO A 191 11.99 15.66 29.98
N GLU A 192 12.59 15.63 31.17
CA GLU A 192 13.15 14.42 31.79
C GLU A 192 12.08 13.44 32.29
N GLU A 193 10.90 13.95 32.63
CA GLU A 193 9.76 13.17 33.10
C GLU A 193 8.94 12.64 31.93
N ALA A 194 8.79 13.45 30.87
CA ALA A 194 8.20 13.01 29.61
C ALA A 194 8.99 11.87 28.95
N GLU A 195 10.34 11.96 28.95
CA GLU A 195 11.20 10.92 28.38
C GLU A 195 11.11 9.58 29.14
N ARG A 196 10.95 9.61 30.46
CA ARG A 196 10.74 8.39 31.28
C ARG A 196 9.42 7.69 30.96
N VAL A 197 8.34 8.44 30.76
CA VAL A 197 7.03 7.88 30.42
C VAL A 197 7.06 7.28 29.00
N ILE A 198 7.64 8.00 28.04
CA ILE A 198 7.76 7.53 26.65
C ILE A 198 8.59 6.25 26.56
N ASN A 199 9.71 6.16 27.28
CA ASN A 199 10.57 4.97 27.26
C ASN A 199 9.87 3.75 27.87
N ARG A 200 9.11 3.92 28.96
CA ARG A 200 8.31 2.83 29.56
C ARG A 200 7.22 2.32 28.62
N GLU A 201 6.52 3.21 27.92
CA GLU A 201 5.50 2.83 26.94
C GLU A 201 6.10 2.15 25.70
N ALA A 202 7.29 2.57 25.27
CA ALA A 202 8.00 1.96 24.15
C ALA A 202 8.50 0.54 24.48
N GLU A 203 8.99 0.32 25.70
CA GLU A 203 9.39 -1.01 26.19
C GLU A 203 8.20 -1.99 26.21
N ALA A 204 7.02 -1.51 26.62
CA ALA A 204 5.77 -2.28 26.59
C ALA A 204 5.26 -2.60 25.17
N GLU A 205 5.70 -1.86 24.14
CA GLU A 205 5.38 -2.15 22.74
C GLU A 205 6.30 -3.19 22.09
N THR A 206 7.53 -3.34 22.60
CA THR A 206 8.51 -4.32 22.08
C THR A 206 8.31 -5.74 22.60
N GLU A 207 7.67 -5.92 23.76
CA GLU A 207 7.36 -7.23 24.34
C GLU A 207 5.96 -7.70 23.96
N GLY A 208 5.76 -7.95 22.66
CA GLY A 208 4.70 -8.82 22.21
C GLY A 208 5.15 -10.28 22.40
N GLU A 209 4.41 -11.01 23.24
CA GLU A 209 4.47 -12.46 23.51
C GLU A 209 5.22 -12.88 24.78
N GLY A 210 4.50 -12.82 25.92
CA GLY A 210 4.68 -13.77 27.01
C GLY A 210 5.53 -13.32 28.20
N ALA A 211 4.93 -12.55 29.11
CA ALA A 211 5.05 -12.67 30.58
C ALA A 211 4.71 -11.31 31.22
N TYR A 212 3.44 -11.12 31.61
CA TYR A 212 3.07 -10.06 32.54
C TYR A 212 1.98 -10.59 33.47
N ASP A 213 2.39 -11.42 34.43
CA ASP A 213 1.87 -11.29 35.79
C ASP A 213 2.47 -9.98 36.33
N VAL A 214 1.70 -8.89 36.28
CA VAL A 214 2.07 -7.66 36.99
C VAL A 214 1.23 -7.61 38.25
N ASP A 215 1.94 -7.79 39.34
CA ASP A 215 1.56 -7.51 40.72
C ASP A 215 0.99 -6.08 40.86
N ASP A 216 -0.09 -6.00 41.61
CA ASP A 216 -1.06 -4.92 41.74
C ASP A 216 -0.53 -3.75 42.62
N SER A 217 0.73 -3.34 42.46
CA SER A 217 1.36 -2.41 43.41
C SER A 217 2.27 -1.37 42.77
N ALA A 218 1.66 -0.39 42.11
CA ALA A 218 2.18 0.98 42.08
C ALA A 218 1.06 1.99 41.77
N GLU A 219 0.05 2.07 42.64
CA GLU A 219 -0.85 3.22 42.71
C GLU A 219 -0.02 4.45 43.14
N ALA A 220 0.54 5.16 42.17
CA ALA A 220 0.77 6.59 42.35
C ALA A 220 -0.60 7.25 42.42
N HIS A 221 -1.13 7.39 43.64
CA HIS A 221 -2.29 8.22 43.93
C HIS A 221 -1.99 9.69 43.57
N ILE A 222 -2.09 10.02 42.29
CA ILE A 222 -2.36 11.39 41.87
C ILE A 222 -3.87 11.54 41.97
N ASN A 223 -4.30 12.35 42.93
CA ASN A 223 -5.69 12.71 43.15
C ASN A 223 -6.14 13.63 41.99
N GLU A 224 -6.34 13.05 40.80
CA GLU A 224 -6.91 13.76 39.65
C GLU A 224 -8.40 13.43 39.61
N GLU A 225 -9.24 14.45 39.74
CA GLU A 225 -10.63 14.34 39.29
C GLU A 225 -10.58 13.94 37.83
N GLU A 226 -10.85 12.66 37.52
CA GLU A 226 -10.88 12.16 36.15
C GLU A 226 -11.85 13.04 35.35
N GLU A 227 -11.31 13.85 34.43
CA GLU A 227 -12.13 14.70 33.61
C GLU A 227 -13.05 13.82 32.77
N LYS A 228 -14.34 13.80 33.10
CA LYS A 228 -15.31 12.92 32.46
C LYS A 228 -15.41 13.28 30.96
N MET A 229 -15.22 12.29 30.08
CA MET A 229 -15.33 12.48 28.63
C MET A 229 -16.65 13.19 28.26
N PRO A 230 -16.62 14.31 27.52
CA PRO A 230 -17.83 14.95 27.04
C PRO A 230 -18.68 14.02 26.17
N ASN A 231 -20.00 14.04 26.34
CA ASN A 231 -20.93 13.17 25.58
C ASN A 231 -20.79 13.29 24.05
N ASN A 232 -20.34 14.45 23.57
CA ASN A 232 -20.13 14.75 22.15
C ASN A 232 -18.67 14.65 21.69
N PHE A 233 -17.79 14.07 22.50
CA PHE A 233 -16.40 13.88 22.11
C PHE A 233 -16.29 12.90 20.94
N THR A 234 -15.59 13.31 19.89
CA THR A 234 -15.17 12.44 18.78
C THR A 234 -13.74 12.81 18.39
N PHE A 235 -12.87 11.82 18.16
CA PHE A 235 -11.57 12.08 17.56
C PHE A 235 -11.69 12.24 16.04
N LYS A 236 -10.68 12.85 15.41
CA LYS A 236 -10.66 13.02 13.95
C LYS A 236 -10.61 11.66 13.26
N GLY A 237 -11.60 11.34 12.43
CA GLY A 237 -11.66 10.04 11.77
C GLY A 237 -12.39 8.95 12.56
N TYR A 238 -13.07 9.30 13.66
CA TYR A 238 -13.92 8.40 14.42
C TYR A 238 -14.92 7.65 13.53
N ILE A 239 -15.67 8.36 12.69
CA ILE A 239 -16.71 7.72 11.86
C ILE A 239 -16.09 6.70 10.91
N ALA A 240 -15.00 7.06 10.25
CA ALA A 240 -14.29 6.15 9.35
C ALA A 240 -13.75 4.92 10.10
N PHE A 241 -13.23 5.11 11.32
CA PHE A 241 -12.68 4.04 12.12
C PHE A 241 -13.75 3.05 12.60
N VAL A 242 -14.91 3.51 13.05
CA VAL A 242 -15.97 2.59 13.48
C VAL A 242 -16.60 1.85 12.30
N LEU A 243 -16.74 2.51 11.15
CA LEU A 243 -17.28 1.87 9.95
C LEU A 243 -16.34 0.83 9.34
N TRP A 244 -15.04 1.13 9.28
CA TRP A 244 -14.07 0.35 8.50
C TRP A 244 -12.83 -0.10 9.28
N GLY A 245 -12.89 -0.01 10.60
CA GLY A 245 -11.84 -0.46 11.50
C GLY A 245 -11.83 -1.98 11.67
N PRO A 246 -11.12 -2.48 12.69
CA PRO A 246 -10.94 -3.92 12.89
C PRO A 246 -12.22 -4.67 13.27
N ILE A 247 -13.23 -3.97 13.81
CA ILE A 247 -14.53 -4.51 14.16
C ILE A 247 -15.57 -3.61 13.46
N PRO A 248 -16.06 -4.01 12.27
CA PRO A 248 -17.07 -3.23 11.55
C PRO A 248 -18.45 -3.34 12.22
N PRO A 249 -19.45 -2.56 11.79
CA PRO A 249 -20.81 -2.70 12.29
C PRO A 249 -21.32 -4.15 12.11
N PRO A 250 -22.06 -4.72 13.08
CA PRO A 250 -22.44 -6.14 13.07
C PRO A 250 -23.20 -6.57 11.82
N GLU A 251 -24.01 -5.68 11.27
CA GLU A 251 -24.79 -5.88 10.04
C GLU A 251 -23.92 -6.04 8.77
N TYR A 252 -22.62 -5.70 8.85
CA TYR A 252 -21.62 -5.89 7.79
C TYR A 252 -20.44 -6.76 8.23
N ALA A 253 -20.57 -7.50 9.34
CA ALA A 253 -19.53 -8.43 9.78
C ALA A 253 -19.27 -9.49 8.70
N GLY A 254 -18.00 -9.66 8.32
CA GLY A 254 -17.59 -10.60 7.25
C GLY A 254 -17.68 -10.05 5.83
N ASN A 255 -18.04 -8.77 5.65
CA ASN A 255 -17.89 -8.11 4.35
C ASN A 255 -16.53 -7.41 4.27
N ASP A 256 -15.64 -7.94 3.43
CA ASP A 256 -14.29 -7.40 3.22
C ASP A 256 -14.29 -5.94 2.73
N ASP A 257 -15.36 -5.50 2.06
CA ASP A 257 -15.49 -4.09 1.67
C ASP A 257 -15.43 -3.18 2.92
N PHE A 258 -16.03 -3.62 4.03
CA PHE A 258 -16.07 -2.86 5.28
C PHE A 258 -14.80 -3.01 6.12
N MET A 259 -13.71 -3.52 5.56
CA MET A 259 -12.39 -3.58 6.22
C MET A 259 -11.39 -2.67 5.50
N ALA A 260 -10.95 -1.60 6.15
CA ALA A 260 -9.94 -0.71 5.56
C ALA A 260 -8.54 -1.33 5.64
N THR A 261 -7.95 -1.59 4.48
CA THR A 261 -6.58 -2.12 4.33
C THR A 261 -5.52 -1.09 4.74
N ALA A 262 -5.80 0.22 4.62
CA ALA A 262 -4.85 1.27 5.00
C ALA A 262 -4.46 1.23 6.48
N TYR A 263 -5.33 0.70 7.36
CA TYR A 263 -5.00 0.51 8.76
C TYR A 263 -4.01 -0.64 8.98
N ALA A 264 -4.12 -1.72 8.19
CA ALA A 264 -3.21 -2.87 8.23
C ALA A 264 -1.87 -2.60 7.53
N ALA A 265 -1.84 -1.70 6.55
CA ALA A 265 -0.62 -1.31 5.86
C ALA A 265 0.40 -0.74 6.86
N LYS A 266 1.48 -1.49 7.13
CA LYS A 266 2.66 -0.95 7.83
C LYS A 266 3.02 0.33 7.11
N TYR A 267 2.94 1.45 7.81
CA TYR A 267 3.45 2.70 7.26
C TYR A 267 4.95 2.45 7.08
N ARG A 268 5.41 2.17 5.86
CA ARG A 268 6.84 2.29 5.56
C ARG A 268 7.11 3.78 5.73
N LYS A 269 7.43 4.20 6.95
CA LYS A 269 8.42 5.25 7.15
C LYS A 269 9.66 4.66 6.49
N THR A 270 9.81 4.84 5.19
CA THR A 270 11.13 5.22 4.71
C THR A 270 11.45 6.45 5.54
N LEU A 271 12.21 6.24 6.63
CA LEU A 271 13.14 7.24 7.10
C LEU A 271 13.64 7.89 5.83
N LYS A 272 13.40 9.20 5.68
CA LYS A 272 14.12 9.97 4.67
C LYS A 272 15.59 9.82 5.05
N ALA A 273 16.23 8.75 4.59
CA ALA A 273 17.63 8.78 4.27
C ALA A 273 17.72 9.97 3.34
N ASP A 274 18.45 11.01 3.77
CA ASP A 274 18.66 12.22 3.00
C ASP A 274 18.79 11.86 1.54
N GLY A 275 17.88 12.37 0.70
CA GLY A 275 17.80 11.98 -0.72
C GLY A 275 19.11 12.19 -1.48
N ARG A 276 20.07 12.92 -0.90
CA ARG A 276 21.43 13.10 -1.40
C ARG A 276 22.35 11.92 -1.11
N ALA A 277 22.19 11.21 0.01
CA ALA A 277 22.99 10.04 0.35
C ALA A 277 22.53 8.79 -0.43
N ALA A 278 21.22 8.60 -0.56
CA ALA A 278 20.66 7.50 -1.34
C ALA A 278 20.94 7.65 -2.85
N ALA A 279 20.92 8.88 -3.38
CA ALA A 279 21.30 9.15 -4.77
C ALA A 279 22.79 8.86 -5.03
N ARG A 280 23.69 9.26 -4.12
CA ARG A 280 25.13 8.94 -4.24
C ARG A 280 25.42 7.44 -4.18
N VAL A 281 24.75 6.70 -3.29
CA VAL A 281 24.91 5.25 -3.22
C VAL A 281 24.33 4.55 -4.46
N SER A 282 23.27 5.10 -5.07
CA SER A 282 22.73 4.61 -6.34
C SER A 282 23.70 4.87 -7.51
N GLU A 283 24.23 6.09 -7.62
CA GLU A 283 25.21 6.47 -8.65
C GLU A 283 26.53 5.70 -8.51
N GLU A 284 27.03 5.49 -7.29
CA GLU A 284 28.22 4.67 -7.04
C GLU A 284 27.99 3.20 -7.37
N ARG A 285 26.78 2.69 -7.18
CA ARG A 285 26.43 1.29 -7.48
C ARG A 285 26.17 1.06 -8.97
N GLU A 286 25.69 2.05 -9.71
CA GLU A 286 25.62 1.99 -11.17
C GLU A 286 27.01 2.17 -11.80
N ALA A 287 27.83 3.10 -11.32
CA ALA A 287 29.21 3.25 -11.76
C ALA A 287 30.08 2.01 -11.46
N ALA A 288 29.81 1.29 -10.37
CA ALA A 288 30.46 0.02 -10.06
C ALA A 288 30.01 -1.13 -10.98
N LYS A 289 28.75 -1.14 -11.43
CA LYS A 289 28.22 -2.13 -12.39
C LYS A 289 28.74 -1.88 -13.82
N GLU A 290 28.88 -0.62 -14.21
CA GLU A 290 29.51 -0.26 -15.49
C GLU A 290 31.00 -0.63 -15.52
N ARG A 291 31.70 -0.51 -14.39
CA ARG A 291 33.10 -0.98 -14.27
C ARG A 291 33.26 -2.50 -14.19
N SER A 292 32.19 -3.25 -13.92
CA SER A 292 32.22 -4.72 -13.82
C SER A 292 31.70 -5.46 -15.06
N GLN A 293 31.34 -4.74 -16.14
CA GLN A 293 30.99 -5.39 -17.40
C GLN A 293 32.25 -5.88 -18.10
N ASP A 294 32.49 -7.19 -18.01
CA ASP A 294 33.52 -7.89 -18.78
C ASP A 294 33.14 -7.91 -20.28
N PRO A 295 33.85 -7.16 -21.15
CA PRO A 295 33.51 -7.07 -22.57
C PRO A 295 33.60 -8.42 -23.30
N MET A 296 34.30 -9.42 -22.74
CA MET A 296 34.34 -10.77 -23.32
C MET A 296 32.99 -11.49 -23.25
N LYS A 297 32.15 -11.19 -22.25
CA LYS A 297 30.89 -11.92 -22.05
C LYS A 297 29.84 -11.56 -23.13
N SER A 298 29.83 -10.30 -23.56
CA SER A 298 28.95 -9.81 -24.63
C SER A 298 29.35 -10.35 -26.01
N GLN A 299 30.65 -10.44 -26.29
CA GLN A 299 31.14 -11.01 -27.56
C GLN A 299 30.88 -12.51 -27.66
N ARG A 300 31.05 -13.27 -26.57
CA ARG A 300 30.77 -14.72 -26.53
C ARG A 300 29.29 -15.04 -26.79
N LEU A 301 28.37 -14.23 -26.24
CA LEU A 301 26.93 -14.38 -26.47
C LEU A 301 26.54 -14.07 -27.92
N GLY A 302 27.15 -13.05 -28.54
CA GLY A 302 26.92 -12.72 -29.94
C GLY A 302 27.34 -13.83 -30.91
N VAL A 303 28.52 -14.43 -30.71
CA VAL A 303 29.00 -15.56 -31.52
C VAL A 303 28.11 -16.79 -31.36
N LEU A 304 27.66 -17.08 -30.13
CA LEU A 304 26.76 -18.21 -29.89
C LEU A 304 25.42 -18.04 -30.62
N ALA A 305 24.84 -16.85 -30.56
CA ALA A 305 23.58 -16.54 -31.23
C ALA A 305 23.69 -16.65 -32.77
N TYR A 306 24.80 -16.18 -33.35
CA TYR A 306 25.07 -16.28 -34.78
C TYR A 306 25.21 -17.74 -35.26
N LEU A 307 25.91 -18.57 -34.49
CA LEU A 307 26.05 -20.00 -34.78
C LEU A 307 24.69 -20.71 -34.64
N THR A 308 23.97 -20.50 -33.53
CA THR A 308 22.63 -21.05 -33.31
C THR A 308 21.69 -20.73 -34.47
N TYR A 309 21.67 -19.47 -34.92
CA TYR A 309 20.84 -19.04 -36.05
C TYR A 309 21.22 -19.73 -37.37
N ASN A 310 22.51 -19.73 -37.73
CA ASN A 310 22.97 -20.36 -38.98
C ASN A 310 22.67 -21.86 -39.01
N TYR A 311 22.89 -22.56 -37.90
CA TYR A 311 22.65 -24.00 -37.86
C TYR A 311 21.16 -24.36 -37.85
N MET A 312 20.31 -23.58 -37.18
CA MET A 312 18.85 -23.76 -37.24
C MET A 312 18.30 -23.50 -38.64
N SER A 313 18.79 -22.45 -39.33
CA SER A 313 18.36 -22.12 -40.70
C SER A 313 18.71 -23.21 -41.73
N ARG A 314 19.63 -24.13 -41.39
CA ARG A 314 20.05 -25.24 -42.26
C ARG A 314 19.42 -26.58 -41.85
N GLY A 315 18.37 -26.55 -41.04
CA GLY A 315 17.55 -27.73 -40.70
C GLY A 315 18.20 -28.66 -39.68
N MET A 316 19.22 -28.21 -38.96
CA MET A 316 19.90 -29.02 -37.96
C MET A 316 19.02 -29.20 -36.71
N SER A 317 18.96 -30.41 -36.16
CA SER A 317 18.07 -30.70 -35.03
C SER A 317 18.52 -29.95 -33.76
N PRO A 318 17.57 -29.50 -32.91
CA PRO A 318 17.89 -28.77 -31.67
C PRO A 318 18.79 -29.54 -30.70
N VAL A 319 18.71 -30.88 -30.70
CA VAL A 319 19.52 -31.75 -29.83
C VAL A 319 20.99 -31.68 -30.25
N LEU A 320 21.23 -31.76 -31.56
CA LEU A 320 22.56 -31.66 -32.18
C LEU A 320 23.17 -30.28 -31.99
N LEU A 321 22.33 -29.25 -32.06
CA LEU A 321 22.71 -27.87 -31.80
C LEU A 321 23.15 -27.64 -30.35
N GLY A 322 22.44 -28.25 -29.40
CA GLY A 322 22.81 -28.21 -27.98
C GLY A 322 24.17 -28.86 -27.72
N GLN A 323 24.43 -30.02 -28.35
CA GLN A 323 25.71 -30.72 -28.22
C GLN A 323 26.87 -29.93 -28.82
N LEU A 324 26.71 -29.39 -30.04
CA LEU A 324 27.71 -28.56 -30.70
C LEU A 324 27.99 -27.25 -29.96
N SER A 325 26.94 -26.60 -29.43
CA SER A 325 27.09 -25.37 -28.63
C SER A 325 27.88 -25.64 -27.34
N SER A 326 27.68 -26.80 -26.71
CA SER A 326 28.43 -27.19 -25.51
C SER A 326 29.91 -27.45 -25.82
N LEU A 327 30.22 -28.13 -26.93
CA LEU A 327 31.60 -28.37 -27.38
C LEU A 327 32.30 -27.06 -27.74
N PHE A 328 31.60 -26.15 -28.44
CA PHE A 328 32.13 -24.84 -28.80
C PHE A 328 32.42 -23.99 -27.56
N LEU A 329 31.51 -23.93 -26.58
CA LEU A 329 31.73 -23.22 -25.32
C LEU A 329 32.92 -23.80 -24.52
N ASN A 330 33.12 -25.11 -24.57
CA ASN A 330 34.23 -25.78 -23.89
C ASN A 330 35.58 -25.59 -24.61
N ALA A 331 35.58 -25.40 -25.93
CA ALA A 331 36.77 -24.98 -26.68
C ALA A 331 37.11 -23.50 -26.41
N MET A 332 36.09 -22.64 -26.37
CA MET A 332 36.21 -21.21 -26.11
C MET A 332 36.70 -20.89 -24.68
N SER A 333 36.34 -21.73 -23.70
CA SER A 333 36.80 -21.56 -22.31
C SER A 333 38.31 -21.82 -22.15
N LYS A 334 38.91 -22.56 -23.08
CA LYS A 334 40.34 -22.89 -23.09
C LYS A 334 41.20 -21.89 -23.86
N CYS A 335 40.60 -20.94 -24.58
CA CYS A 335 41.30 -19.86 -25.28
C CYS A 335 41.40 -18.61 -24.37
N SER A 336 42.62 -18.22 -24.00
CA SER A 336 42.89 -17.13 -23.05
C SER A 336 43.28 -15.78 -23.69
N THR A 337 43.33 -15.68 -25.02
CA THR A 337 43.74 -14.46 -25.74
C THR A 337 42.81 -14.12 -26.92
N SER A 338 42.87 -12.86 -27.37
CA SER A 338 41.87 -12.19 -28.21
C SER A 338 41.34 -13.04 -29.37
N LEU A 339 40.01 -13.13 -29.42
CA LEU A 339 39.22 -13.93 -30.35
C LEU A 339 39.22 -13.34 -31.76
N ASP A 340 40.10 -13.85 -32.63
CA ASP A 340 39.79 -13.90 -34.05
C ASP A 340 38.86 -15.10 -34.29
N LEU A 341 37.66 -14.85 -34.82
CA LEU A 341 36.66 -15.88 -35.10
C LEU A 341 37.23 -17.01 -35.98
N ASN A 342 38.17 -16.68 -36.87
CA ASN A 342 38.86 -17.66 -37.71
C ASN A 342 39.73 -18.61 -36.88
N CYS A 343 40.44 -18.10 -35.87
CA CYS A 343 41.27 -18.90 -34.98
C CYS A 343 40.43 -19.88 -34.15
N CYS A 344 39.25 -19.46 -33.68
CA CYS A 344 38.35 -20.35 -32.95
C CYS A 344 37.68 -21.40 -33.82
N MET A 345 37.38 -21.08 -35.09
CA MET A 345 36.91 -22.06 -36.06
C MET A 345 38.01 -23.07 -36.42
N ASP A 346 39.26 -22.65 -36.50
CA ASP A 346 40.41 -23.53 -36.75
C ASP A 346 40.71 -24.45 -35.56
N ILE A 347 40.58 -23.94 -34.32
CA ILE A 347 40.65 -24.78 -33.10
C ILE A 347 39.50 -25.78 -33.08
N PHE A 348 38.28 -25.36 -33.41
CA PHE A 348 37.13 -26.26 -33.48
C PHE A 348 37.33 -27.36 -34.54
N ARG A 349 37.90 -27.02 -35.70
CA ARG A 349 38.25 -27.97 -36.77
C ARG A 349 39.37 -28.94 -36.41
N THR A 350 40.36 -28.49 -35.63
CA THR A 350 41.49 -29.32 -35.20
C THR A 350 41.19 -30.18 -33.97
N THR A 351 40.22 -29.76 -33.14
CA THR A 351 39.80 -30.50 -31.94
C THR A 351 38.89 -31.67 -32.29
N ILE A 352 38.09 -31.56 -33.36
CA ILE A 352 37.32 -32.69 -33.90
C ILE A 352 38.27 -33.57 -34.72
N SER A 353 38.69 -34.71 -34.17
CA SER A 353 39.59 -35.60 -34.90
C SER A 353 38.87 -36.26 -36.08
N PRO A 354 39.57 -36.67 -37.15
CA PRO A 354 38.97 -37.42 -38.26
C PRO A 354 38.18 -38.66 -37.79
N PHE A 355 38.60 -39.28 -36.68
CA PHE A 355 37.95 -40.43 -36.06
C PHE A 355 36.58 -40.07 -35.42
N GLU A 356 36.42 -38.85 -34.92
CA GLU A 356 35.15 -38.38 -34.35
C GLU A 356 34.17 -37.97 -35.46
N CYS A 357 34.67 -37.50 -36.60
CA CYS A 357 33.86 -37.21 -37.78
C CYS A 357 33.17 -38.46 -38.35
N ASP A 358 33.88 -39.59 -38.47
CA ASP A 358 33.28 -40.84 -38.94
C ASP A 358 32.26 -41.40 -37.93
N THR A 359 32.54 -41.26 -36.64
CA THR A 359 31.63 -41.71 -35.57
C THR A 359 30.34 -40.87 -35.53
N LEU A 360 30.45 -39.54 -35.66
CA LEU A 360 29.31 -38.62 -35.78
C LEU A 360 28.54 -38.82 -37.11
N SER A 361 29.25 -39.05 -38.21
CA SER A 361 28.67 -39.32 -39.53
C SER A 361 27.83 -40.61 -39.53
N THR A 362 28.33 -41.65 -38.84
CA THR A 362 27.61 -42.92 -38.67
C THR A 362 26.40 -42.79 -37.74
N MET A 363 26.48 -41.98 -36.69
CA MET A 363 25.34 -41.71 -35.79
C MET A 363 24.25 -40.85 -36.42
N LEU A 364 24.56 -40.05 -37.44
CA LEU A 364 23.66 -39.02 -37.99
C LEU A 364 23.15 -39.31 -39.39
N GLY A 365 23.53 -40.44 -40.00
CA GLY A 365 22.98 -40.95 -41.26
C GLY A 365 23.15 -40.02 -42.48
N THR A 366 24.04 -39.03 -42.41
CA THR A 366 24.17 -37.96 -43.42
C THR A 366 25.64 -37.74 -43.78
N THR A 367 26.18 -38.66 -44.58
CA THR A 367 27.62 -38.79 -44.82
C THR A 367 28.25 -37.71 -45.71
N SER A 368 27.48 -36.92 -46.46
CA SER A 368 28.06 -36.04 -47.51
C SER A 368 28.16 -34.56 -47.14
N TRP A 369 27.19 -34.01 -46.40
CA TRP A 369 27.08 -32.56 -46.23
C TRP A 369 27.94 -32.02 -45.08
N PHE A 370 28.03 -32.75 -43.97
CA PHE A 370 28.76 -32.32 -42.77
C PHE A 370 30.29 -32.27 -43.02
N CYS A 371 30.85 -33.29 -43.67
CA CYS A 371 32.27 -33.31 -44.04
C CYS A 371 32.61 -32.23 -45.07
N SER A 372 31.74 -32.00 -46.06
CA SER A 372 31.94 -30.93 -47.06
C SER A 372 31.92 -29.53 -46.42
N PHE A 373 31.11 -29.33 -45.38
CA PHE A 373 31.00 -28.06 -44.67
C PHE A 373 32.22 -27.78 -43.77
N ILE A 374 32.76 -28.79 -43.09
CA ILE A 374 34.00 -28.64 -42.30
C ILE A 374 35.20 -28.32 -43.19
N MET A 375 35.27 -28.89 -44.39
CA MET A 375 36.40 -28.71 -45.30
C MET A 375 36.29 -27.50 -46.23
N SER A 376 35.16 -26.80 -46.25
CA SER A 376 34.99 -25.60 -47.08
C SER A 376 35.65 -24.36 -46.44
N PRO A 377 36.33 -23.49 -47.20
CA PRO A 377 36.90 -22.25 -46.66
C PRO A 377 35.78 -21.29 -46.16
N PRO A 378 36.07 -20.46 -45.14
CA PRO A 378 35.08 -19.56 -44.55
C PRO A 378 34.60 -18.51 -45.57
N ILE A 379 33.29 -18.21 -45.52
CA ILE A 379 32.68 -17.12 -46.29
C ILE A 379 32.99 -15.80 -45.57
N PRO A 380 33.57 -14.78 -46.25
CA PRO A 380 33.89 -13.51 -45.61
C PRO A 380 32.62 -12.79 -45.13
N ILE A 381 32.68 -12.27 -43.90
CA ILE A 381 31.60 -11.50 -43.27
C ILE A 381 31.69 -10.05 -43.76
N PRO A 382 30.60 -9.40 -44.20
CA PRO A 382 30.63 -8.00 -44.60
C PRO A 382 30.80 -7.09 -43.38
N ASP A 383 31.68 -6.09 -43.49
CA ASP A 383 31.88 -5.06 -42.47
C ASP A 383 30.59 -4.28 -42.22
N VAL A 384 30.14 -4.27 -40.96
CA VAL A 384 29.04 -3.44 -40.48
C VAL A 384 29.65 -2.30 -39.67
N SER A 385 29.73 -1.12 -40.30
CA SER A 385 30.15 0.14 -39.68
C SER A 385 29.04 0.79 -38.87
#